data_AF-A0A1A8EVL9-F1
#
_entry.id   AF-A0A1A8EVL9-F1
#
_cell.length_a   1.000
_cell.length_b   1.000
_cell.length_c   1.000
_cell.angle_alpha   90.00
_cell.angle_beta   90.00
_cell.angle_gamma   90.00
#
_symmetry.space_group_name_H-M   'P 1'
#
loop_
_entity.id
_entity.type
_entity.pdbx_description
1 polymer ?
#
loop_
_entity_poly.entity_id
_entity_poly.type
_entity_poly.pdbx_seq_one_letter_code
_entity_poly.pdbx_strand_id
1 'polypeptide(L)'
;MSSVEVVLGFLEEAEPWRLRSSQFPSKVGGKPAWLSQRGLPSGSELECEVCRLPMVFLLQVYAPISGQDRSFHRTLFLFCCKTPECYSRNDSRCMK
;
A
#
# COMPACT_ATOMS: atom_id res chain seq x y z
N MET A 1 20.11 14.65 18.45
CA MET A 1 18.89 14.34 17.68
C MET A 1 19.37 13.82 16.34
N SER A 2 19.14 12.55 15.99
CA SER A 2 19.50 12.09 14.65
C SER A 2 18.55 12.76 13.65
N SER A 3 19.10 13.28 12.56
CA SER A 3 18.29 13.79 11.45
C SER A 3 17.37 12.67 10.97
N VAL A 4 16.09 12.98 10.78
CA VAL A 4 15.17 12.04 10.14
C VAL A 4 15.57 11.98 8.67
N GLU A 5 16.12 10.84 8.24
CA GLU A 5 16.47 10.61 6.85
C GLU A 5 15.18 10.42 6.04
N VAL A 6 15.02 11.21 4.97
CA VAL A 6 13.88 11.12 4.06
C VAL A 6 14.32 10.33 2.83
N VAL A 7 13.68 9.18 2.61
CA VAL A 7 13.90 8.37 1.41
C VAL A 7 12.88 8.78 0.35
N LEU A 8 13.37 9.10 -0.84
CA LEU A 8 12.54 9.33 -2.03
C LEU A 8 12.55 8.08 -2.92
N GLY A 9 11.38 7.73 -3.45
CA GLY A 9 11.24 6.62 -4.39
C GLY A 9 10.80 7.13 -5.76
N PHE A 10 11.45 6.65 -6.81
CA PHE A 10 11.09 6.91 -8.20
C PHE A 10 10.53 5.64 -8.83
N LEU A 11 9.63 5.81 -9.81
CA LEU A 11 9.10 4.69 -10.57
C LEU A 11 10.11 4.22 -11.60
N GLU A 12 10.44 2.94 -11.54
CA GLU A 12 11.35 2.27 -12.46
C GLU A 12 10.77 0.92 -12.87
N GLU A 13 11.15 0.43 -14.04
CA GLU A 13 10.86 -0.94 -14.43
C GLU A 13 11.61 -1.92 -13.53
N ALA A 14 10.95 -3.02 -13.18
CA ALA A 14 11.52 -4.03 -12.32
C ALA A 14 11.20 -5.42 -12.84
N GLU A 15 12.20 -6.29 -12.77
CA GLU A 15 12.04 -7.70 -13.09
C GLU A 15 10.91 -8.34 -12.24
N PRO A 16 10.05 -9.20 -12.81
CA PRO A 16 8.90 -9.75 -12.11
C PRO A 16 9.22 -10.47 -10.80
N TRP A 17 10.40 -11.07 -10.68
CA TRP A 17 10.81 -11.77 -9.47
C TRP A 17 11.03 -10.82 -8.29
N ARG A 18 11.44 -9.57 -8.53
CA ARG A 18 11.61 -8.52 -7.49
C ARG A 18 10.27 -8.05 -6.92
N LEU A 19 9.17 -8.29 -7.62
CA LEU A 19 7.82 -7.86 -7.23
C LEU A 19 7.06 -8.91 -6.41
N ARG A 20 7.70 -10.03 -6.05
CA ARG A 20 7.10 -11.10 -5.25
C ARG A 20 7.09 -10.73 -3.76
N SER A 21 6.11 -11.24 -3.01
CA SER A 21 5.97 -10.99 -1.56
C SER A 21 7.24 -11.26 -0.75
N SER A 22 7.99 -12.33 -1.08
CA SER A 22 9.23 -12.69 -0.37
C SER A 22 10.37 -11.69 -0.55
N GLN A 23 10.24 -10.74 -1.48
CA GLN A 23 11.21 -9.68 -1.73
C GLN A 23 10.85 -8.36 -1.04
N PHE A 24 9.70 -8.30 -0.34
CA PHE A 24 9.22 -7.10 0.37
C PHE A 24 9.26 -5.81 -0.47
N PRO A 25 8.63 -5.78 -1.66
CA PRO A 25 8.81 -4.67 -2.60
C PRO A 25 8.07 -3.41 -2.16
N SER A 26 8.61 -2.26 -2.55
CA SER A 26 7.84 -1.04 -2.80
C SER A 26 7.46 -1.02 -4.29
N LYS A 27 6.17 -0.83 -4.62
CA LYS A 27 5.69 -0.87 -6.01
C LYS A 27 4.35 -0.14 -6.18
N VAL A 28 4.06 0.23 -7.43
CA VAL A 28 2.77 0.80 -7.84
C VAL A 28 2.04 -0.19 -8.75
N GLY A 29 0.73 -0.34 -8.54
CA GLY A 29 -0.16 -1.13 -9.37
C GLY A 29 0.04 -2.66 -9.34
N GLY A 30 -0.72 -3.34 -10.19
CA GLY A 30 -0.80 -4.81 -10.22
C GLY A 30 -1.49 -5.40 -9.00
N LYS A 31 -1.13 -6.63 -8.62
CA LYS A 31 -1.63 -7.26 -7.39
C LYS A 31 -0.75 -6.87 -6.18
N PRO A 32 -1.33 -6.72 -4.98
CA PRO A 32 -0.55 -6.53 -3.76
C PRO A 32 0.39 -7.71 -3.52
N ALA A 33 1.64 -7.43 -3.17
CA ALA A 33 2.59 -8.40 -2.67
C ALA A 33 2.48 -8.43 -1.14
N TRP A 34 1.50 -9.21 -0.65
CA TRP A 34 1.15 -9.28 0.77
C TRP A 34 2.32 -9.73 1.65
N LEU A 35 2.52 -9.03 2.77
CA LEU A 35 3.54 -9.36 3.78
C LEU A 35 3.16 -10.63 4.56
N SER A 36 1.87 -10.77 4.90
CA SER A 36 1.29 -11.94 5.58
C SER A 36 0.07 -12.40 4.80
N GLN A 37 -0.16 -13.72 4.77
CA GLN A 37 -1.37 -14.31 4.18
C GLN A 37 -2.53 -14.38 5.18
N ARG A 38 -2.33 -13.92 6.42
CA ARG A 38 -3.35 -13.90 7.48
C ARG A 38 -3.90 -12.49 7.63
N GLY A 39 -5.20 -12.38 7.89
CA GLY A 39 -5.87 -11.09 8.11
C GLY A 39 -5.87 -10.19 6.87
N LEU A 40 -5.98 -10.79 5.68
CA LEU A 40 -6.14 -10.03 4.45
C LEU A 40 -7.49 -9.30 4.47
N PRO A 41 -7.55 -8.07 3.95
CA PRO A 41 -8.80 -7.33 3.90
C PRO A 41 -9.82 -8.05 3.02
N SER A 42 -11.04 -8.16 3.51
CA SER A 42 -12.21 -8.63 2.78
C SER A 42 -12.61 -7.65 1.68
N GLY A 43 -13.46 -8.11 0.76
CA GLY A 43 -14.03 -7.25 -0.29
C GLY A 43 -14.73 -6.02 0.29
N SER A 44 -15.53 -6.21 1.36
CA SER A 44 -16.24 -5.13 2.06
C SER A 44 -15.31 -4.14 2.75
N GLU A 45 -14.16 -4.59 3.26
CA GLU A 45 -13.14 -3.71 3.84
C GLU A 45 -12.45 -2.87 2.76
N LEU A 46 -12.45 -3.33 1.50
CA LEU A 46 -11.92 -2.62 0.33
C LEU A 46 -13.02 -1.96 -0.52
N GLU A 47 -14.18 -1.65 0.05
CA GLU A 47 -15.18 -0.81 -0.61
C GLU A 47 -14.96 0.68 -0.33
N CYS A 48 -15.18 1.50 -1.34
CA CYS A 48 -15.20 2.95 -1.21
C CYS A 48 -16.33 3.37 -0.27
N GLU A 49 -16.07 4.26 0.68
CA GLU A 49 -17.10 4.70 1.63
C GLU A 49 -18.10 5.70 1.00
N VAL A 50 -17.79 6.23 -0.19
CA VAL A 50 -18.65 7.17 -0.92
C VAL A 50 -19.59 6.42 -1.87
N CYS A 51 -19.06 5.67 -2.84
CA CYS A 51 -19.87 5.01 -3.87
C CYS A 51 -20.13 3.53 -3.60
N ARG A 52 -19.56 2.95 -2.53
CA ARG A 52 -19.67 1.52 -2.17
C ARG A 52 -19.14 0.54 -3.22
N LEU A 53 -18.47 1.03 -4.27
CA LEU A 53 -17.82 0.18 -5.27
C LEU A 53 -16.46 -0.34 -4.76
N PRO A 54 -16.00 -1.52 -5.23
CA PRO A 54 -14.70 -2.05 -4.91
C PRO A 54 -13.57 -1.08 -5.29
N MET A 55 -12.65 -0.87 -4.35
CA MET A 55 -11.43 -0.09 -4.55
C MET A 55 -10.37 -0.94 -5.23
N VAL A 56 -9.39 -0.27 -5.83
CA VAL A 56 -8.27 -0.93 -6.51
C VAL A 56 -6.97 -0.66 -5.78
N PHE A 57 -6.05 -1.62 -5.85
CA PHE A 57 -4.70 -1.45 -5.34
C PHE A 57 -3.98 -0.35 -6.11
N LEU A 58 -3.53 0.68 -5.42
CA LEU A 58 -2.76 1.77 -5.99
C LEU A 58 -1.26 1.52 -5.84
N LEU A 59 -0.78 1.32 -4.60
CA LEU A 59 0.63 1.11 -4.33
C LEU A 59 0.89 0.41 -3.00
N GLN A 60 2.11 -0.08 -2.82
CA GLN A 60 2.63 -0.51 -1.53
C GLN A 60 4.02 0.07 -1.28
N VAL A 61 4.33 0.33 -0.01
CA VAL A 61 5.63 0.81 0.44
C VAL A 61 6.14 -0.10 1.54
N TYR A 62 7.33 -0.67 1.34
CA TYR A 62 8.05 -1.34 2.41
C TYR A 62 8.70 -0.29 3.33
N ALA A 63 8.31 -0.31 4.60
CA ALA A 63 8.61 0.73 5.57
C ALA A 63 9.03 0.11 6.92
N PRO A 64 10.19 -0.54 7.00
CA PRO A 64 10.61 -1.26 8.20
C PRO A 64 10.66 -0.37 9.45
N ILE A 65 10.51 -0.99 10.62
CA ILE A 65 10.64 -0.31 11.92
C ILE A 65 11.95 -0.72 12.56
N SER A 66 12.96 0.13 12.43
CA SER A 66 14.24 -0.03 13.13
C SER A 66 14.02 -0.08 14.64
N GLY A 67 14.68 -1.02 15.33
CA GLY A 67 14.57 -1.19 16.78
C GLY A 67 13.42 -2.09 17.26
N GLN A 68 12.65 -2.70 16.35
CA GLN A 68 11.65 -3.73 16.68
C GLN A 68 12.01 -5.08 16.06
N ASP A 69 12.95 -5.80 16.66
CA ASP A 69 13.52 -7.03 16.08
C ASP A 69 12.50 -8.14 15.78
N ARG A 70 11.41 -8.20 16.55
CA ARG A 70 10.35 -9.22 16.39
C ARG A 70 9.27 -8.84 15.36
N SER A 71 9.26 -7.60 14.90
CA SER A 71 8.25 -7.04 13.98
C SER A 71 8.85 -5.99 13.05
N PHE A 72 10.06 -6.27 12.56
CA PHE A 72 10.84 -5.34 11.75
C PHE A 72 10.17 -5.03 10.41
N HIS A 73 9.62 -6.07 9.75
CA HIS A 73 8.96 -5.91 8.45
C HIS A 73 7.59 -5.24 8.62
N ARG A 74 7.41 -4.10 7.97
CA ARG A 74 6.12 -3.42 7.85
C ARG A 74 5.95 -2.97 6.40
N THR A 75 4.75 -3.18 5.88
CA THR A 75 4.36 -2.73 4.55
C THR A 75 3.07 -1.94 4.66
N LEU A 76 3.05 -0.75 4.06
CA LEU A 76 1.84 0.04 3.88
C LEU A 76 1.25 -0.33 2.51
N PHE A 77 -0.05 -0.57 2.46
CA PHE A 77 -0.80 -0.79 1.24
C PHE A 77 -1.78 0.35 1.07
N LEU A 78 -1.91 0.88 -0.14
CA LEU A 78 -2.84 1.94 -0.46
C LEU A 78 -3.78 1.46 -1.57
N PHE A 79 -5.07 1.64 -1.33
CA PHE A 79 -6.18 1.35 -2.23
C PHE A 79 -6.93 2.65 -2.52
N CYS A 80 -7.48 2.77 -3.72
CA CYS A 80 -8.21 3.96 -4.14
C CYS A 80 -9.48 3.63 -4.91
N CYS A 81 -10.46 4.53 -4.86
CA CYS A 81 -11.66 4.45 -5.68
C CYS A 81 -11.36 4.86 -7.12
N LYS A 82 -11.98 4.21 -8.11
CA LYS A 82 -11.85 4.60 -9.52
C LYS A 82 -12.86 5.66 -9.97
N THR A 83 -13.84 6.01 -9.12
CA THR A 83 -14.90 6.97 -9.44
C THR A 83 -14.40 8.39 -9.16
N PRO A 84 -14.18 9.25 -10.18
CA PRO A 84 -13.62 10.59 -9.99
C PRO A 84 -14.43 11.48 -9.05
N GLU A 85 -15.75 11.32 -9.06
CA GLU A 85 -16.69 12.11 -8.27
C GLU A 85 -16.58 11.82 -6.76
N CYS A 86 -15.92 10.73 -6.37
CA CYS A 86 -15.69 10.39 -4.96
C CYS A 86 -14.55 11.20 -4.32
N TYR A 87 -13.73 11.88 -5.12
CA TYR A 87 -12.58 12.63 -4.63
C TYR A 87 -13.02 14.05 -4.26
N SER A 88 -12.82 14.41 -2.99
CA SER A 88 -13.04 15.76 -2.49
C SER A 88 -11.85 16.22 -1.67
N ARG A 89 -11.73 17.54 -1.50
CA ARG A 89 -10.58 18.14 -0.80
C ARG A 89 -10.60 17.72 0.68
N ASN A 90 -9.46 17.23 1.17
CA ASN A 90 -9.27 16.80 2.56
C ASN A 90 -10.23 15.67 3.00
N ASP A 91 -10.57 14.76 2.10
CA ASP A 91 -11.44 13.61 2.38
C ASP A 91 -10.81 12.32 1.87
N SER A 92 -10.58 11.37 2.79
CA SER A 92 -9.97 10.08 2.49
C SER A 92 -10.98 8.94 2.39
N ARG A 93 -12.30 9.18 2.41
CA ARG A 93 -13.32 8.12 2.33
C ARG A 93 -13.25 7.26 1.06
N CYS A 94 -12.58 7.76 0.02
CA CYS A 94 -12.30 7.05 -1.22
C CYS A 94 -10.86 6.50 -1.32
N MET A 95 -10.11 6.47 -0.21
CA MET A 95 -8.73 5.97 -0.08
C MET A 95 -8.61 5.08 1.17
N LYS A 96 -7.86 3.99 1.10
CA LYS A 96 -7.64 3.08 2.24
C LYS A 96 -6.22 2.58 2.30
#